data_AF-A0A6B2UBX3-F1
#
_entry.id   AF-A0A6B2UBX3-F1
#
_cell.length_a   1.000
_cell.length_b   1.000
_cell.length_c   1.000
_cell.angle_alpha   90.00
_cell.angle_beta   90.00
_cell.angle_gamma   90.00
#
_symmetry.space_group_name_H-M   'P 1'
#
loop_
_entity.id
_entity.type
_entity.pdbx_description
1 polymer ?
#
loop_
_entity_poly.entity_id
_entity_poly.type
_entity_poly.pdbx_seq_one_letter_code
_entity_poly.pdbx_strand_id
1 'polypeptide(L)'
;MNPHDPSTHPGRHAISERFGVTDLRPLSKALPPADPVRVMARLVTEAADTLDALHQRLTERAARAIRALLPVSEGSTDNLIGAGGVMPDLAHSLELLSTRRAGAYDHLNQAISGLRAIMPPGAEGARLLSAARKEERKTADRAGTRLHRDRDLKRDVRGLSYISFGDVRLDHDPETGLPHVLRGVDRIDEHLRPDEVQALIDDGLVSRSGPDLGLTALGARTLQDARANLPGISLQERIFGPRQRALDAVAAGGLRLHADHLTNTLYTSGSRTPSLFPVYGDVVQDLIGDGLVQADDSASIRGSGSPLSLTERGKRLHRIARAETSRVSAALGRSSAPPPGPSGIGDEPPANVTAPGTRATVCSR
;
A
#
# COMPACT_ATOMS: atom_id res chain seq x y z
N MET A 1 -24.05 15.88 -10.83
CA MET A 1 -22.84 16.36 -10.14
C MET A 1 -21.78 16.65 -11.19
N ASN A 2 -21.06 17.76 -11.05
CA ASN A 2 -19.95 18.08 -11.95
C ASN A 2 -18.78 17.11 -11.62
N PRO A 3 -18.33 16.27 -12.56
CA PRO A 3 -17.20 15.36 -12.31
C PRO A 3 -15.88 16.12 -12.06
N HIS A 4 -15.85 17.43 -12.33
CA HIS A 4 -14.73 18.32 -12.11
C HIS A 4 -14.83 19.10 -10.78
N ASP A 5 -15.68 18.69 -9.85
CA ASP A 5 -15.82 19.39 -8.58
C ASP A 5 -14.59 19.13 -7.66
N PRO A 6 -13.79 20.16 -7.33
CA PRO A 6 -12.63 19.99 -6.44
C PRO A 6 -13.01 19.54 -5.03
N SER A 7 -14.27 19.73 -4.61
CA SER A 7 -14.77 19.27 -3.32
C SER A 7 -15.11 17.78 -3.29
N THR A 8 -15.20 17.12 -4.44
CA THR A 8 -15.52 15.69 -4.52
C THR A 8 -14.31 14.89 -5.00
N HIS A 9 -13.60 15.38 -6.03
CA HIS A 9 -12.47 14.69 -6.64
C HIS A 9 -11.29 15.66 -6.86
N PRO A 10 -10.61 16.11 -5.79
CA PRO A 10 -9.54 17.09 -5.89
C PRO A 10 -8.36 16.65 -6.79
N GLY A 11 -8.02 15.36 -6.82
CA GLY A 11 -6.97 14.80 -7.67
C GLY A 11 -7.34 14.87 -9.15
N ARG A 12 -8.51 14.36 -9.54
CA ARG A 12 -9.00 14.48 -10.93
C ARG A 12 -9.21 15.92 -11.36
N HIS A 13 -9.67 16.78 -10.45
CA HIS A 13 -9.76 18.22 -10.71
C HIS A 13 -8.39 18.82 -11.04
N ALA A 14 -7.36 18.50 -10.25
CA ALA A 14 -5.99 19.00 -10.51
C ALA A 14 -5.44 18.55 -11.87
N ILE A 15 -5.71 17.31 -12.31
CA ILE A 15 -5.35 16.86 -13.66
C ILE A 15 -6.13 17.65 -14.72
N SER A 16 -7.44 17.83 -14.51
CA SER A 16 -8.32 18.56 -15.42
C SER A 16 -7.88 20.01 -15.62
N GLU A 17 -7.55 20.70 -14.53
CA GLU A 17 -7.04 22.07 -14.56
C GLU A 17 -5.72 22.15 -15.34
N ARG A 18 -4.82 21.18 -15.15
CA ARG A 18 -3.44 21.23 -15.67
C ARG A 18 -3.30 20.70 -17.10
N PHE A 19 -4.16 19.78 -17.53
CA PHE A 19 -4.06 19.08 -18.82
C PHE A 19 -5.35 19.14 -19.66
N GLY A 20 -6.45 19.67 -19.13
CA GLY A 20 -7.74 19.75 -19.82
C GLY A 20 -8.46 18.40 -19.98
N VAL A 21 -7.98 17.36 -19.28
CA VAL A 21 -8.52 15.99 -19.26
C VAL A 21 -8.63 15.52 -17.82
N THR A 22 -9.66 14.74 -17.48
CA THR A 22 -9.84 14.27 -16.10
C THR A 22 -9.11 12.97 -15.81
N ASP A 23 -8.84 12.17 -16.84
CA ASP A 23 -8.11 10.92 -16.74
C ASP A 23 -7.00 10.83 -17.80
N LEU A 24 -5.79 10.48 -17.37
CA LEU A 24 -4.63 10.23 -18.22
C LEU A 24 -4.46 8.75 -18.59
N ARG A 25 -5.31 7.83 -18.10
CA ARG A 25 -5.28 6.42 -18.53
C ARG A 25 -5.41 6.24 -20.03
N PRO A 26 -6.26 6.99 -20.77
CA PRO A 26 -6.30 6.87 -22.22
C PRO A 26 -4.96 7.24 -22.88
N LEU A 27 -4.28 8.27 -22.36
CA LEU A 27 -2.94 8.66 -22.81
C LEU A 27 -1.93 7.53 -22.54
N SER A 28 -1.93 6.97 -21.33
CA SER A 28 -1.06 5.84 -20.98
C SER A 28 -1.31 4.60 -21.85
N LYS A 29 -2.55 4.34 -22.26
CA LYS A 29 -2.89 3.19 -23.12
C LYS A 29 -2.48 3.39 -24.57
N ALA A 30 -2.49 4.62 -25.06
CA ALA A 30 -2.16 4.93 -26.46
C ALA A 30 -0.65 4.85 -26.75
N LEU A 31 0.20 4.93 -25.72
CA LEU A 31 1.64 5.00 -25.86
C LEU A 31 2.33 3.62 -25.67
N PRO A 32 3.49 3.38 -26.30
CA PRO A 32 4.27 2.17 -26.10
C PRO A 32 4.65 1.92 -24.63
N PRO A 33 4.79 0.65 -24.17
CA PRO A 33 5.12 0.34 -22.77
C PRO A 33 6.40 0.98 -22.24
N ALA A 34 7.41 1.15 -23.12
CA ALA A 34 8.71 1.74 -22.78
C ALA A 34 8.73 3.27 -22.84
N ASP A 35 7.62 3.91 -23.21
CA ASP A 35 7.54 5.36 -23.32
C ASP A 35 7.54 6.02 -21.93
N PRO A 36 8.46 6.95 -21.63
CA PRO A 36 8.50 7.61 -20.33
C PRO A 36 7.24 8.45 -20.04
N VAL A 37 6.60 9.02 -21.08
CA VAL A 37 5.33 9.76 -20.94
C VAL A 37 4.22 8.81 -20.47
N ARG A 38 4.20 7.56 -20.93
CA ARG A 38 3.25 6.55 -20.46
C ARG A 38 3.41 6.27 -18.98
N VAL A 39 4.64 6.03 -18.53
CA VAL A 39 4.95 5.72 -17.12
C VAL A 39 4.53 6.88 -16.23
N MET A 40 4.88 8.11 -16.62
CA MET A 40 4.52 9.30 -15.85
C MET A 40 3.01 9.59 -15.88
N ALA A 41 2.32 9.37 -17.00
CA ALA A 41 0.87 9.50 -17.09
C ALA A 41 0.17 8.55 -16.11
N ARG A 42 0.63 7.29 -16.03
CA ARG A 42 0.11 6.31 -15.07
C ARG A 42 0.36 6.73 -13.63
N LEU A 43 1.57 7.21 -13.32
CA LEU A 43 1.93 7.69 -11.98
C LEU A 43 1.06 8.88 -11.54
N VAL A 44 0.80 9.84 -12.45
CA VAL A 44 -0.08 10.98 -12.17
C VAL A 44 -1.52 10.52 -11.90
N THR A 45 -2.06 9.61 -12.72
CA THR A 45 -3.39 9.03 -12.46
C THR A 45 -3.46 8.36 -11.09
N GLU A 46 -2.47 7.53 -10.74
CA GLU A 46 -2.46 6.80 -9.47
C GLU A 46 -2.33 7.73 -8.26
N ALA A 47 -1.48 8.77 -8.37
CA ALA A 47 -1.38 9.80 -7.34
C ALA A 47 -2.69 10.57 -7.16
N ALA A 48 -3.39 10.88 -8.26
CA ALA A 48 -4.69 11.55 -8.20
C ALA A 48 -5.78 10.67 -7.59
N ASP A 49 -5.87 9.41 -7.98
CA ASP A 49 -6.82 8.46 -7.38
C ASP A 49 -6.54 8.26 -5.87
N THR A 50 -5.26 8.24 -5.48
CA THR A 50 -4.86 8.16 -4.06
C THR A 50 -5.31 9.39 -3.27
N LEU A 51 -5.12 10.59 -3.85
CA LEU A 51 -5.58 11.84 -3.24
C LEU A 51 -7.11 11.88 -3.10
N ASP A 52 -7.85 11.46 -4.13
CA ASP A 52 -9.31 11.39 -4.11
C ASP A 52 -9.80 10.41 -3.03
N ALA A 53 -9.20 9.22 -2.93
CA ALA A 53 -9.54 8.24 -1.91
C ALA A 53 -9.27 8.76 -0.48
N LEU A 54 -8.15 9.44 -0.26
CA LEU A 54 -7.85 10.06 1.04
C LEU A 54 -8.81 11.19 1.36
N HIS A 55 -9.18 12.01 0.38
CA HIS A 55 -10.15 13.08 0.55
C HIS A 55 -11.53 12.52 0.92
N GLN A 56 -12.00 11.48 0.23
CA GLN A 56 -13.26 10.82 0.54
C GLN A 56 -13.26 10.26 1.98
N ARG A 57 -12.20 9.54 2.37
CA ARG A 57 -12.08 8.99 3.73
C ARG A 57 -12.08 10.10 4.79
N LEU A 58 -11.38 11.20 4.54
CA LEU A 58 -11.37 12.36 5.45
C LEU A 58 -12.78 12.96 5.59
N THR A 59 -13.48 13.19 4.48
CA THR A 59 -14.84 13.75 4.47
C THR A 59 -15.83 12.82 5.17
N GLU A 60 -15.77 11.52 4.94
CA GLU A 60 -16.60 10.52 5.61
C GLU A 60 -16.33 10.48 7.13
N ARG A 61 -15.06 10.51 7.53
CA ARG A 61 -14.68 10.51 8.95
C ARG A 61 -15.09 11.81 9.64
N ALA A 62 -14.94 12.96 8.97
CA ALA A 62 -15.38 14.25 9.48
C ALA A 62 -16.90 14.30 9.65
N ALA A 63 -17.66 13.78 8.68
CA ALA A 63 -19.11 13.67 8.78
C ALA A 63 -19.55 12.76 9.94
N ARG A 64 -18.82 11.67 10.21
CA ARG A 64 -19.05 10.82 11.39
C ARG A 64 -18.77 11.58 12.69
N ALA A 65 -17.67 12.33 12.76
CA ALA A 65 -17.33 13.13 13.94
C ALA A 65 -18.39 14.21 14.22
N ILE A 66 -18.87 14.91 13.18
CA ILE A 66 -19.95 15.90 13.31
C ILE A 66 -21.23 15.23 13.86
N ARG A 67 -21.63 14.08 13.31
CA ARG A 67 -22.80 13.35 13.82
C ARG A 67 -22.63 12.88 15.27
N ALA A 68 -21.42 12.49 15.67
CA ALA A 68 -21.15 12.09 17.05
C ALA A 68 -21.19 13.27 18.03
N LEU A 69 -20.83 14.47 17.56
CA LEU A 69 -20.85 15.71 18.36
C LEU A 69 -22.22 16.40 18.38
N LEU A 70 -23.11 16.09 17.44
CA LEU A 70 -24.41 16.75 17.34
C LEU A 70 -25.25 16.64 18.63
N PRO A 71 -25.39 15.46 19.28
CA PRO A 71 -26.16 15.35 20.54
C PRO A 71 -25.56 16.19 21.67
N VAL A 72 -24.23 16.30 21.73
CA VAL A 72 -23.52 17.12 22.72
C VAL A 72 -23.86 18.60 22.54
N SER A 73 -23.92 19.06 21.29
CA SER A 73 -24.31 20.43 20.97
C SER A 73 -25.78 20.73 21.28
N GLU A 74 -26.64 19.69 21.31
CA GLU A 74 -28.05 19.77 21.69
C GLU A 74 -28.27 19.61 23.22
N GLY A 75 -27.20 19.46 24.00
CA GLY A 75 -27.27 19.29 25.46
C GLY A 75 -27.58 17.86 25.93
N SER A 76 -27.66 16.89 25.02
CA SER A 76 -27.82 15.48 25.36
C SER A 76 -26.48 14.89 25.77
N THR A 77 -26.35 14.57 27.06
CA THR A 77 -25.11 13.99 27.63
C THR A 77 -25.19 12.50 27.91
N ASP A 78 -26.36 11.88 27.72
CA ASP A 78 -26.62 10.47 28.04
C ASP A 78 -25.71 9.49 27.28
N ASN A 79 -25.20 9.90 26.12
CA ASN A 79 -24.29 9.09 25.28
C ASN A 79 -22.80 9.41 25.47
N LEU A 80 -22.43 10.40 26.29
CA LEU A 80 -21.03 10.81 26.47
C LEU A 80 -20.21 9.80 27.28
N ILE A 81 -20.84 9.04 28.18
CA ILE A 81 -20.14 8.09 29.06
C ILE A 81 -19.54 6.91 28.25
N GLY A 82 -20.11 6.57 27.09
CA GLY A 82 -19.52 5.62 26.13
C GLY A 82 -18.62 6.25 25.07
N ALA A 83 -18.68 7.57 24.88
CA ALA A 83 -17.94 8.29 23.84
C ALA A 83 -16.52 8.72 24.25
N GLY A 84 -16.14 8.56 25.52
CA GLY A 84 -14.85 8.98 26.06
C GLY A 84 -13.63 8.38 25.34
N GLY A 85 -13.76 7.19 24.75
CA GLY A 85 -12.71 6.58 23.90
C GLY A 85 -12.82 6.95 22.41
N VAL A 86 -14.03 7.27 21.94
CA VAL A 86 -14.32 7.49 20.51
C VAL A 86 -13.80 8.85 20.03
N MET A 87 -13.85 9.88 20.88
CA MET A 87 -13.42 11.23 20.52
C MET A 87 -11.89 11.36 20.32
N PRO A 88 -11.02 10.84 21.20
CA PRO A 88 -9.58 10.86 20.97
C PRO A 88 -9.17 10.09 19.71
N ASP A 89 -9.77 8.93 19.45
CA ASP A 89 -9.51 8.14 18.24
C ASP A 89 -9.95 8.87 16.97
N LEU A 90 -11.14 9.49 16.99
CA LEU A 90 -11.62 10.31 15.87
C LEU A 90 -10.70 11.49 15.58
N ALA A 91 -10.28 12.22 16.62
CA ALA A 91 -9.37 13.36 16.48
C ALA A 91 -8.04 12.93 15.86
N HIS A 92 -7.44 11.86 16.37
CA HIS A 92 -6.18 11.32 15.84
C HIS A 92 -6.32 10.84 14.39
N SER A 93 -7.43 10.16 14.08
CA SER A 93 -7.75 9.67 12.73
C SER A 93 -7.90 10.82 11.73
N LEU A 94 -8.59 11.91 12.10
CA LEU A 94 -8.73 13.09 11.27
C LEU A 94 -7.40 13.80 11.02
N GLU A 95 -6.58 13.96 12.06
CA GLU A 95 -5.24 14.54 11.95
C GLU A 95 -4.37 13.72 10.99
N LEU A 96 -4.27 12.40 11.21
CA LEU A 96 -3.50 11.50 10.35
C LEU A 96 -3.96 11.53 8.89
N LEU A 97 -5.28 11.49 8.64
CA LEU A 97 -5.82 11.58 7.28
C LEU A 97 -5.53 12.93 6.63
N SER A 98 -5.58 14.03 7.41
CA SER A 98 -5.26 15.37 6.91
C SER A 98 -3.78 15.47 6.48
N THR A 99 -2.85 14.94 7.28
CA THR A 99 -1.42 14.90 6.96
C THR A 99 -1.15 14.01 5.75
N ARG A 100 -1.76 12.81 5.68
CA ARG A 100 -1.62 11.91 4.53
C ARG A 100 -2.15 12.55 3.25
N ARG A 101 -3.28 13.26 3.32
CA ARG A 101 -3.87 13.99 2.18
C ARG A 101 -2.93 15.09 1.69
N ALA A 102 -2.35 15.88 2.60
CA ALA A 102 -1.38 16.92 2.23
C ALA A 102 -0.16 16.32 1.51
N GLY A 103 0.42 15.24 2.04
CA GLY A 103 1.54 14.56 1.38
C GLY A 103 1.17 13.95 0.02
N ALA A 104 -0.05 13.44 -0.14
CA ALA A 104 -0.54 12.95 -1.44
C ALA A 104 -0.70 14.08 -2.46
N TYR A 105 -1.13 15.27 -2.02
CA TYR A 105 -1.23 16.45 -2.86
C TYR A 105 0.15 16.90 -3.37
N ASP A 106 1.15 16.94 -2.48
CA ASP A 106 2.53 17.27 -2.86
C ASP A 106 3.09 16.25 -3.86
N HIS A 107 2.85 14.95 -3.62
CA HIS A 107 3.27 13.89 -4.54
C HIS A 107 2.61 14.02 -5.91
N LEU A 108 1.30 14.34 -5.96
CA LEU A 108 0.60 14.59 -7.22
C LEU A 108 1.20 15.79 -7.96
N ASN A 109 1.48 16.91 -7.28
CA ASN A 109 2.12 18.07 -7.90
C ASN A 109 3.51 17.77 -8.46
N GLN A 110 4.28 16.95 -7.74
CA GLN A 110 5.60 16.50 -8.20
C GLN A 110 5.46 15.61 -9.46
N ALA A 111 4.51 14.66 -9.46
CA ALA A 111 4.25 13.80 -10.61
C ALA A 111 3.77 14.60 -11.84
N ILE A 112 2.87 15.57 -11.65
CA ILE A 112 2.37 16.48 -12.71
C ILE A 112 3.54 17.28 -13.30
N SER A 113 4.43 17.80 -12.45
CA SER A 113 5.59 18.56 -12.89
C SER A 113 6.57 17.68 -13.68
N GLY A 114 6.82 16.45 -13.23
CA GLY A 114 7.65 15.48 -13.95
C GLY A 114 7.05 15.10 -15.31
N LEU A 115 5.74 14.86 -15.37
CA LEU A 115 5.07 14.58 -16.64
C LEU A 115 5.17 15.77 -17.60
N ARG A 116 4.97 17.01 -17.11
CA ARG A 116 5.12 18.23 -17.93
C ARG A 116 6.53 18.42 -18.46
N ALA A 117 7.56 18.05 -17.70
CA ALA A 117 8.95 18.17 -18.13
C ALA A 117 9.32 17.18 -19.26
N ILE A 118 8.69 16.01 -19.28
CA ILE A 118 8.99 14.94 -20.26
C ILE A 118 8.07 15.03 -21.49
N MET A 119 6.88 15.62 -21.35
CA MET A 119 5.93 15.75 -22.45
C MET A 119 6.51 16.64 -23.55
N PRO A 120 6.42 16.23 -24.84
CA PRO A 120 6.93 17.04 -25.94
C PRO A 120 6.23 18.41 -25.97
N PRO A 121 6.99 19.52 -26.04
CA PRO A 121 6.41 20.85 -26.03
C PRO A 121 5.60 21.13 -27.31
N GLY A 122 4.58 21.97 -27.19
CA GLY A 122 3.83 22.49 -28.34
C GLY A 122 2.77 21.55 -28.90
N ALA A 123 2.68 21.47 -30.24
CA ALA A 123 1.56 20.84 -30.94
C ALA A 123 1.48 19.32 -30.72
N GLU A 124 2.61 18.65 -30.50
CA GLU A 124 2.63 17.20 -30.31
C GLU A 124 2.04 16.79 -28.96
N GLY A 125 2.47 17.42 -27.86
CA GLY A 125 1.86 17.22 -26.54
C GLY A 125 0.36 17.56 -26.55
N ALA A 126 -0.03 18.64 -27.22
CA ALA A 126 -1.44 19.01 -27.37
C ALA A 126 -2.25 17.96 -28.15
N ARG A 127 -1.68 17.35 -29.20
CA ARG A 127 -2.31 16.26 -29.95
C ARG A 127 -2.53 15.04 -29.07
N LEU A 128 -1.51 14.64 -28.29
CA LEU A 128 -1.61 13.51 -27.35
C LEU A 128 -2.74 13.72 -26.33
N LEU A 129 -2.81 14.91 -25.71
CA LEU A 129 -3.88 15.24 -24.76
C LEU A 129 -5.25 15.31 -25.44
N SER A 130 -5.33 15.84 -26.66
CA SER A 130 -6.58 15.89 -27.42
C SER A 130 -7.11 14.49 -27.77
N ALA A 131 -6.21 13.54 -28.08
CA ALA A 131 -6.56 12.15 -28.34
C ALA A 131 -7.07 11.49 -27.06
N ALA A 132 -6.39 11.70 -25.93
CA ALA A 132 -6.86 11.23 -24.63
C ALA A 132 -8.25 11.78 -24.28
N ARG A 133 -8.50 13.07 -24.51
CA ARG A 133 -9.81 13.70 -24.30
C ARG A 133 -10.91 13.10 -25.17
N LYS A 134 -10.60 12.76 -26.43
CA LYS A 134 -11.56 12.11 -27.34
C LYS A 134 -11.91 10.71 -26.84
N GLU A 135 -10.94 9.93 -26.38
CA GLU A 135 -11.19 8.61 -25.81
C GLU A 135 -11.98 8.68 -24.49
N GLU A 136 -11.68 9.65 -23.63
CA GLU A 136 -12.44 9.89 -22.41
C GLU A 136 -13.92 10.16 -22.71
N ARG A 137 -14.23 11.03 -23.69
CA ARG A 137 -15.61 11.27 -24.13
C ARG A 137 -16.29 10.01 -24.64
N LYS A 138 -15.62 9.21 -25.47
CA LYS A 138 -16.16 7.93 -25.95
C LYS A 138 -16.48 6.98 -24.80
N THR A 139 -15.63 6.92 -23.77
CA THR A 139 -15.91 6.08 -22.60
C THR A 139 -17.08 6.59 -21.77
N ALA A 140 -17.23 7.91 -21.62
CA ALA A 140 -18.36 8.52 -20.94
C ALA A 140 -19.69 8.24 -21.67
N ASP A 141 -19.71 8.35 -23.00
CA ASP A 141 -20.90 8.06 -23.82
C ASP A 141 -21.31 6.58 -23.73
N ARG A 142 -20.32 5.67 -23.73
CA ARG A 142 -20.56 4.23 -23.52
C ARG A 142 -21.09 3.91 -22.13
N ALA A 143 -20.63 4.63 -21.09
CA ALA A 143 -21.14 4.46 -19.73
C ALA A 143 -22.58 5.00 -19.61
N GLY A 144 -22.88 6.15 -20.22
CA GLY A 144 -24.22 6.74 -20.23
C GLY A 144 -25.26 5.85 -20.94
N THR A 145 -24.90 5.27 -22.08
CA THR A 145 -25.78 4.35 -22.83
C THR A 145 -26.08 3.07 -22.06
N ARG A 146 -25.11 2.52 -21.31
CA ARG A 146 -25.34 1.37 -20.41
C ARG A 146 -26.31 1.72 -19.28
N LEU A 147 -26.16 2.88 -18.66
CA LEU A 147 -27.07 3.33 -17.59
C LEU A 147 -28.50 3.57 -18.08
N HIS A 148 -28.69 3.98 -19.34
CA HIS A 148 -30.02 4.09 -19.93
C HIS A 148 -30.65 2.71 -20.13
N ARG A 149 -29.89 1.76 -20.69
CA ARG A 149 -30.35 0.37 -20.89
C ARG A 149 -30.72 -0.32 -19.57
N ASP A 150 -29.93 -0.12 -18.51
CA ASP A 150 -30.23 -0.67 -17.18
C ASP A 150 -31.44 -0.01 -16.51
N ARG A 151 -31.71 1.28 -16.77
CA ARG A 151 -32.94 1.93 -16.29
C ARG A 151 -34.18 1.40 -17.01
N ASP A 152 -34.07 1.10 -18.29
CA ASP A 152 -35.17 0.52 -19.06
C ASP A 152 -35.44 -0.91 -18.59
N LEU A 153 -34.40 -1.72 -18.36
CA LEU A 153 -34.51 -3.05 -17.72
C LEU A 153 -35.14 -2.97 -16.31
N LYS A 154 -34.77 -1.98 -15.49
CA LYS A 154 -35.38 -1.77 -14.16
C LYS A 154 -36.82 -1.24 -14.22
N ARG A 155 -37.25 -0.62 -15.32
CA ARG A 155 -38.66 -0.22 -15.51
C ARG A 155 -39.52 -1.43 -15.87
N ASP A 156 -39.01 -2.35 -16.69
CA ASP A 156 -39.75 -3.56 -17.06
C ASP A 156 -39.88 -4.54 -15.89
N VAL A 157 -38.86 -4.62 -15.01
CA VAL A 157 -38.91 -5.48 -13.81
C VAL A 157 -39.84 -4.92 -12.71
N ARG A 158 -40.20 -3.62 -12.73
CA ARG A 158 -41.19 -3.06 -11.79
C ARG A 158 -42.63 -3.54 -12.04
N GLY A 159 -42.88 -4.29 -13.12
CA GLY A 159 -44.13 -5.04 -13.31
C GLY A 159 -44.23 -6.32 -12.47
N LEU A 160 -43.14 -6.77 -11.83
CA LEU A 160 -43.05 -8.05 -11.14
C LEU A 160 -42.18 -7.94 -9.89
N SER A 161 -42.62 -7.26 -8.82
CA SER A 161 -42.03 -7.44 -7.48
C SER A 161 -42.89 -6.85 -6.37
N TYR A 162 -43.79 -7.68 -5.84
CA TYR A 162 -44.13 -7.70 -4.41
C TYR A 162 -43.69 -9.06 -3.88
N ILE A 163 -42.43 -9.19 -3.47
CA ILE A 163 -41.99 -10.27 -2.56
C ILE A 163 -41.04 -9.63 -1.56
N SER A 164 -41.48 -9.60 -0.31
CA SER A 164 -40.74 -9.07 0.84
C SER A 164 -39.62 -10.04 1.20
N PHE A 165 -38.39 -9.56 1.39
CA PHE A 165 -37.32 -10.33 2.01
C PHE A 165 -37.42 -10.20 3.53
N GLY A 166 -37.79 -11.30 4.19
CA GLY A 166 -37.69 -11.49 5.63
C GLY A 166 -36.38 -12.18 6.01
N ASP A 167 -35.90 -11.89 7.22
CA ASP A 167 -34.66 -12.38 7.82
C ASP A 167 -34.50 -13.90 7.78
N VAL A 168 -33.34 -14.38 7.34
CA VAL A 168 -32.92 -15.79 7.47
C VAL A 168 -32.20 -15.96 8.80
N ARG A 169 -32.76 -16.76 9.70
CA ARG A 169 -32.06 -17.26 10.90
C ARG A 169 -31.46 -18.64 10.61
N LEU A 170 -30.22 -18.83 11.04
CA LEU A 170 -29.57 -20.13 11.11
C LEU A 170 -29.96 -20.76 12.44
N ASP A 171 -30.50 -21.97 12.41
CA ASP A 171 -30.73 -22.79 13.60
C ASP A 171 -29.78 -24.00 13.58
N HIS A 172 -29.29 -24.39 14.76
CA HIS A 172 -28.36 -25.49 14.92
C HIS A 172 -29.09 -26.73 15.41
N ASP A 173 -28.97 -27.82 14.66
CA ASP A 173 -29.42 -29.15 15.08
C ASP A 173 -28.49 -29.68 16.19
N PRO A 174 -29.00 -29.90 17.42
CA PRO A 174 -28.19 -30.32 18.55
C PRO A 174 -27.70 -31.77 18.44
N GLU A 175 -28.23 -32.60 17.53
CA GLU A 175 -27.81 -34.00 17.41
C GLU A 175 -26.69 -34.21 16.38
N THR A 176 -26.57 -33.33 15.39
CA THR A 176 -25.59 -33.49 14.29
C THR A 176 -24.52 -32.41 14.23
N GLY A 177 -24.71 -31.26 14.88
CA GLY A 177 -23.71 -30.19 14.95
C GLY A 177 -23.39 -29.50 13.63
N LEU A 178 -24.19 -29.73 12.58
CA LEU A 178 -24.02 -29.10 11.26
C LEU A 178 -25.17 -28.13 10.97
N PRO A 179 -24.92 -26.99 10.29
CA PRO A 179 -25.97 -26.03 9.97
C PRO A 179 -26.90 -26.59 8.89
N HIS A 180 -28.21 -26.66 9.17
CA HIS A 180 -29.23 -26.97 8.18
C HIS A 180 -29.84 -25.67 7.61
N VAL A 181 -29.88 -25.56 6.28
CA VAL A 181 -30.60 -24.51 5.56
C VAL A 181 -31.90 -25.11 5.03
N LEU A 182 -33.05 -24.68 5.54
CA LEU A 182 -34.34 -25.01 4.94
C LEU A 182 -34.55 -24.15 3.68
N ARG A 183 -34.58 -24.81 2.52
CA ARG A 183 -34.64 -24.19 1.19
C ARG A 183 -36.07 -24.30 0.62
N GLY A 184 -36.64 -23.18 0.19
CA GLY A 184 -37.81 -23.15 -0.68
C GLY A 184 -37.47 -22.51 -2.03
N VAL A 185 -37.50 -23.33 -3.10
CA VAL A 185 -37.93 -23.10 -4.52
C VAL A 185 -37.45 -21.80 -5.23
N ASP A 186 -36.82 -21.71 -6.41
CA ASP A 186 -36.57 -22.62 -7.54
C ASP A 186 -35.42 -22.06 -8.44
N ARG A 187 -34.71 -22.96 -9.15
CA ARG A 187 -33.85 -22.81 -10.36
C ARG A 187 -32.93 -21.59 -10.55
N ILE A 188 -31.60 -21.85 -10.59
CA ILE A 188 -30.73 -21.64 -11.77
C ILE A 188 -29.65 -22.74 -11.75
N ASP A 189 -29.70 -23.65 -12.72
CA ASP A 189 -28.56 -24.47 -13.13
C ASP A 189 -27.83 -23.69 -14.23
N GLU A 190 -26.63 -23.19 -13.96
CA GLU A 190 -25.68 -22.82 -15.01
C GLU A 190 -24.27 -23.26 -14.60
N HIS A 191 -23.79 -24.33 -15.21
CA HIS A 191 -22.38 -24.66 -15.29
C HIS A 191 -21.72 -23.71 -16.29
N LEU A 192 -20.69 -22.97 -15.84
CA LEU A 192 -19.78 -22.25 -16.74
C LEU A 192 -19.21 -23.22 -17.76
N ARG A 193 -19.34 -22.87 -19.04
CA ARG A 193 -18.78 -23.70 -20.11
C ARG A 193 -17.24 -23.56 -20.10
N PRO A 194 -16.48 -24.60 -20.46
CA PRO A 194 -15.02 -24.55 -20.52
C PRO A 194 -14.48 -23.34 -21.32
N ASP A 195 -15.23 -22.89 -22.33
CA ASP A 195 -14.88 -21.78 -23.21
C ASP A 195 -14.96 -20.41 -22.49
N GLU A 196 -15.88 -20.27 -21.52
CA GLU A 196 -16.04 -19.07 -20.70
C GLU A 196 -14.93 -18.97 -19.64
N VAL A 197 -14.46 -20.12 -19.14
CA VAL A 197 -13.29 -20.19 -18.26
C VAL A 197 -12.01 -19.84 -19.02
N GLN A 198 -11.91 -20.19 -20.31
CA GLN A 198 -10.77 -19.81 -21.15
C GLN A 198 -10.76 -18.30 -21.47
N ALA A 199 -11.93 -17.70 -21.71
CA ALA A 199 -12.05 -16.25 -21.90
C ALA A 199 -11.61 -15.44 -20.66
N LEU A 200 -11.89 -15.95 -19.45
CA LEU A 200 -11.46 -15.32 -18.19
C LEU A 200 -9.95 -15.45 -17.92
N ILE A 201 -9.31 -16.49 -18.47
CA ILE A 201 -7.86 -16.67 -18.45
C ILE A 201 -7.20 -15.72 -19.46
N ASP A 202 -7.77 -15.59 -20.65
CA ASP A 202 -7.26 -14.72 -21.73
C ASP A 202 -7.41 -13.23 -21.38
N ASP A 203 -8.44 -12.87 -20.61
CA ASP A 203 -8.65 -11.52 -20.05
C ASP A 203 -7.80 -11.23 -18.80
N GLY A 204 -7.00 -12.20 -18.33
CA GLY A 204 -6.07 -12.03 -17.21
C GLY A 204 -6.72 -11.91 -15.83
N LEU A 205 -7.99 -12.30 -15.70
CA LEU A 205 -8.76 -12.24 -14.45
C LEU A 205 -8.52 -13.46 -13.55
N VAL A 206 -7.99 -14.56 -14.10
CA VAL A 206 -7.61 -15.76 -13.36
C VAL A 206 -6.19 -16.19 -13.78
N SER A 207 -5.29 -16.33 -12.81
CA SER A 207 -3.93 -16.81 -13.06
C SER A 207 -3.81 -18.31 -12.77
N ARG A 208 -3.35 -19.10 -13.74
CA ARG A 208 -2.87 -20.46 -13.49
C ARG A 208 -1.48 -20.37 -12.89
N SER A 209 -1.36 -20.61 -11.59
CA SER A 209 -0.06 -20.66 -10.90
C SER A 209 0.07 -21.97 -10.14
N GLY A 210 0.92 -22.86 -10.68
CA GLY A 210 1.64 -23.91 -9.96
C GLY A 210 3.08 -23.43 -9.65
N PRO A 211 3.80 -24.15 -8.77
CA PRO A 211 4.90 -23.58 -8.01
C PRO A 211 6.23 -23.73 -8.74
N ASP A 212 6.74 -22.64 -9.27
CA ASP A 212 8.16 -22.30 -9.33
C ASP A 212 8.30 -21.08 -10.23
N LEU A 213 8.94 -20.02 -9.72
CA LEU A 213 9.97 -19.25 -10.43
C LEU A 213 10.43 -18.09 -9.55
N GLY A 214 11.74 -18.07 -9.30
CA GLY A 214 12.44 -17.12 -8.47
C GLY A 214 12.59 -15.72 -9.09
N LEU A 215 12.94 -14.79 -8.21
CA LEU A 215 13.34 -13.41 -8.49
C LEU A 215 14.35 -13.33 -9.63
N THR A 216 13.98 -12.71 -10.75
CA THR A 216 14.88 -12.39 -11.85
C THR A 216 15.72 -11.15 -11.54
N ALA A 217 16.99 -11.23 -11.91
CA ALA A 217 18.08 -10.28 -11.65
C ALA A 217 17.93 -8.87 -12.27
N LEU A 218 16.76 -8.50 -12.80
CA LEU A 218 16.49 -7.19 -13.39
C LEU A 218 16.01 -6.13 -12.39
N GLY A 219 15.62 -6.53 -11.18
CA GLY A 219 15.22 -5.60 -10.10
C GLY A 219 16.39 -4.96 -9.34
N ALA A 220 17.60 -5.51 -9.44
CA ALA A 220 18.74 -5.07 -8.64
C ALA A 220 19.36 -3.74 -9.13
N ARG A 221 19.29 -3.45 -10.44
CA ARG A 221 19.87 -2.21 -11.01
C ARG A 221 18.96 -1.00 -10.86
N THR A 222 17.66 -1.17 -11.02
CA THR A 222 16.66 -0.11 -10.84
C THR A 222 16.55 0.37 -9.38
N LEU A 223 16.84 -0.50 -8.40
CA LEU A 223 16.94 -0.13 -6.99
C LEU A 223 18.21 0.66 -6.64
N GLN A 224 19.27 0.52 -7.45
CA GLN A 224 20.55 1.19 -7.20
C GLN A 224 20.55 2.63 -7.73
N ASP A 225 19.87 2.88 -8.85
CA ASP A 225 19.71 4.22 -9.42
C ASP A 225 18.70 5.09 -8.63
N ALA A 226 17.67 4.48 -8.04
CA ALA A 226 16.72 5.18 -7.16
C ALA A 226 17.34 5.61 -5.81
N ARG A 227 18.50 5.06 -5.43
CA ARG A 227 19.18 5.33 -4.17
C ARG A 227 20.01 6.62 -4.17
N ALA A 228 20.38 7.15 -5.34
CA ALA A 228 21.33 8.25 -5.44
C ALA A 228 20.71 9.67 -5.32
N ASN A 229 19.38 9.83 -5.42
CA ASN A 229 18.77 11.14 -5.70
C ASN A 229 17.63 11.59 -4.75
N LEU A 230 17.51 11.06 -3.52
CA LEU A 230 16.49 11.49 -2.56
C LEU A 230 17.10 11.89 -1.20
N PRO A 231 16.97 13.15 -0.75
CA PRO A 231 17.32 13.52 0.62
C PRO A 231 16.18 13.18 1.59
N GLY A 232 16.52 12.46 2.66
CA GLY A 232 15.72 12.35 3.89
C GLY A 232 14.62 11.28 3.88
N ILE A 233 14.90 10.15 4.55
CA ILE A 233 14.05 8.96 4.75
C ILE A 233 13.98 8.05 3.51
N SER A 234 14.63 6.89 3.62
CA SER A 234 14.73 5.92 2.53
C SER A 234 13.35 5.37 2.11
N LEU A 235 13.18 5.02 0.83
CA LEU A 235 11.99 4.29 0.34
C LEU A 235 11.75 2.98 1.14
N GLN A 236 12.82 2.41 1.69
CA GLN A 236 12.78 1.30 2.65
C GLN A 236 12.09 1.69 3.97
N GLU A 237 12.36 2.87 4.54
CA GLU A 237 11.66 3.35 5.75
C GLU A 237 10.17 3.63 5.52
N ARG A 238 9.77 4.08 4.32
CA ARG A 238 8.36 4.43 4.04
C ARG A 238 7.48 3.23 3.72
N ILE A 239 8.01 2.20 3.05
CA ILE A 239 7.21 1.04 2.61
C ILE A 239 7.47 -0.19 3.47
N PHE A 240 8.73 -0.47 3.82
CA PHE A 240 9.09 -1.62 4.66
C PHE A 240 9.15 -1.27 6.14
N GLY A 241 9.38 -0.01 6.50
CA GLY A 241 9.51 0.41 7.90
C GLY A 241 8.31 0.02 8.78
N PRO A 242 7.05 0.31 8.42
CA PRO A 242 5.90 -0.06 9.23
C PRO A 242 5.67 -1.58 9.31
N ARG A 243 5.74 -2.28 8.16
CA ARG A 243 5.54 -3.74 8.09
C ARG A 243 6.64 -4.51 8.80
N GLN A 244 7.91 -4.14 8.61
CA GLN A 244 9.04 -4.77 9.28
C GLN A 244 8.99 -4.54 10.79
N ARG A 245 8.66 -3.32 11.24
CA ARG A 245 8.44 -3.03 12.67
C ARG A 245 7.32 -3.86 13.27
N ALA A 246 6.21 -4.01 12.54
CA ALA A 246 5.12 -4.87 12.97
C ALA A 246 5.57 -6.34 13.08
N LEU A 247 6.35 -6.85 12.11
CA LEU A 247 6.93 -8.20 12.18
C LEU A 247 7.92 -8.35 13.35
N ASP A 248 8.76 -7.34 13.62
CA ASP A 248 9.67 -7.30 14.78
C ASP A 248 8.90 -7.32 16.11
N ALA A 249 7.80 -6.56 16.21
CA ALA A 249 6.95 -6.53 17.40
C ALA A 249 6.21 -7.86 17.63
N VAL A 250 5.67 -8.48 16.56
CA VAL A 250 5.05 -9.81 16.66
C VAL A 250 6.09 -10.87 17.00
N ALA A 251 7.30 -10.79 16.42
CA ALA A 251 8.40 -11.71 16.75
C ALA A 251 8.86 -11.60 18.21
N ALA A 252 8.86 -10.38 18.78
CA ALA A 252 9.16 -10.14 20.19
C ALA A 252 8.06 -10.69 21.13
N GLY A 253 6.87 -10.93 20.60
CA GLY A 253 5.72 -11.47 21.32
C GLY A 253 5.00 -10.44 22.20
N GLY A 254 3.83 -10.84 22.71
CA GLY A 254 2.98 -10.02 23.57
C GLY A 254 2.04 -9.07 22.82
N LEU A 255 2.25 -8.83 21.53
CA LEU A 255 1.34 -8.05 20.72
C LEU A 255 -0.03 -8.74 20.61
N ARG A 256 -1.09 -8.01 20.92
CA ARG A 256 -2.49 -8.43 20.85
C ARG A 256 -3.25 -7.52 19.92
N LEU A 257 -4.08 -8.11 19.06
CA LEU A 257 -5.01 -7.38 18.20
C LEU A 257 -6.36 -7.28 18.88
N HIS A 258 -6.87 -6.07 18.98
CA HIS A 258 -8.20 -5.78 19.50
C HIS A 258 -9.10 -5.29 18.38
N ALA A 259 -10.32 -5.76 18.38
CA ALA A 259 -11.40 -5.20 17.58
C ALA A 259 -12.33 -4.43 18.51
N ASP A 260 -12.48 -3.14 18.27
CA ASP A 260 -13.55 -2.37 18.88
C ASP A 260 -14.80 -2.48 17.99
N HIS A 261 -15.80 -3.22 18.46
CA HIS A 261 -17.05 -3.43 17.74
C HIS A 261 -17.87 -2.15 17.56
N LEU A 262 -17.66 -1.12 18.39
CA LEU A 262 -18.40 0.14 18.30
C LEU A 262 -17.86 1.02 17.18
N THR A 263 -16.53 1.11 17.04
CA THR A 263 -15.88 1.94 16.02
C THR A 263 -15.53 1.16 14.75
N ASN A 264 -15.60 -0.18 14.80
CA ASN A 264 -15.07 -1.09 13.80
C ASN A 264 -13.59 -0.80 13.49
N THR A 265 -12.83 -0.36 14.49
CA THR A 265 -11.40 -0.09 14.38
C THR A 265 -10.60 -1.23 15.01
N LEU A 266 -9.47 -1.54 14.38
CA LEU A 266 -8.50 -2.48 14.88
C LEU A 266 -7.35 -1.71 15.52
N TYR A 267 -6.99 -2.07 16.74
CA TYR A 267 -5.84 -1.50 17.42
C TYR A 267 -4.99 -2.59 18.05
N THR A 268 -3.71 -2.30 18.30
CA THR A 268 -2.79 -3.27 18.92
C THR A 268 -2.44 -2.84 20.34
N SER A 269 -2.11 -3.81 21.19
CA SER A 269 -1.62 -3.56 22.56
C SER A 269 -0.59 -4.60 22.99
N GLY A 270 0.14 -4.36 24.08
CA GLY A 270 0.90 -5.40 24.78
C GLY A 270 2.29 -5.74 24.21
N SER A 271 2.86 -4.92 23.32
CA SER A 271 4.22 -5.15 22.80
C SER A 271 5.23 -5.28 23.94
N ARG A 272 5.96 -6.41 23.99
CA ARG A 272 7.05 -6.62 24.98
C ARG A 272 8.26 -5.73 24.72
N THR A 273 8.43 -5.29 23.48
CA THR A 273 9.42 -4.26 23.16
C THR A 273 8.76 -2.89 23.31
N PRO A 274 9.38 -1.96 24.06
CA PRO A 274 9.02 -0.55 24.01
C PRO A 274 9.40 -0.03 22.62
N SER A 275 8.54 -0.29 21.64
CA SER A 275 8.68 0.30 20.32
C SER A 275 8.38 1.78 20.46
N LEU A 276 9.36 2.63 20.12
CA LEU A 276 9.17 4.08 20.00
C LEU A 276 8.06 4.46 19.01
N PHE A 277 7.59 3.49 18.21
CA PHE A 277 6.55 3.69 17.22
C PHE A 277 5.39 2.71 17.45
N PRO A 278 4.14 3.19 17.48
CA PRO A 278 2.98 2.33 17.61
C PRO A 278 2.85 1.41 16.38
N VAL A 279 2.46 0.15 16.64
CA VAL A 279 2.09 -0.79 15.57
C VAL A 279 0.60 -0.59 15.29
N TYR A 280 0.26 -0.10 14.10
CA TYR A 280 -1.12 0.16 13.74
C TYR A 280 -1.87 -1.12 13.37
N GLY A 281 -3.16 -1.20 13.72
CA GLY A 281 -3.99 -2.38 13.47
C GLY A 281 -4.23 -2.68 12.00
N ASP A 282 -4.24 -1.65 11.13
CA ASP A 282 -4.35 -1.78 9.67
C ASP A 282 -3.14 -2.55 9.09
N VAL A 283 -1.93 -2.20 9.51
CA VAL A 283 -0.70 -2.90 9.10
C VAL A 283 -0.73 -4.37 9.56
N VAL A 284 -1.23 -4.65 10.77
CA VAL A 284 -1.37 -6.03 11.24
C VAL A 284 -2.40 -6.79 10.42
N GLN A 285 -3.53 -6.18 10.07
CA GLN A 285 -4.55 -6.80 9.25
C GLN A 285 -4.02 -7.15 7.85
N ASP A 286 -3.22 -6.26 7.25
CA ASP A 286 -2.51 -6.53 6.00
C ASP A 286 -1.57 -7.74 6.13
N LEU A 287 -0.81 -7.82 7.23
CA LEU A 287 0.09 -8.95 7.49
C LEU A 287 -0.66 -10.27 7.72
N ILE A 288 -1.86 -10.21 8.30
CA ILE A 288 -2.77 -11.37 8.41
C ILE A 288 -3.27 -11.78 7.03
N GLY A 289 -3.69 -10.81 6.21
CA GLY A 289 -4.12 -11.05 4.81
C GLY A 289 -3.01 -11.68 3.95
N ASP A 290 -1.76 -11.27 4.16
CA ASP A 290 -0.59 -11.84 3.48
C ASP A 290 -0.16 -13.23 4.03
N GLY A 291 -0.83 -13.71 5.10
CA GLY A 291 -0.51 -14.97 5.77
C GLY A 291 0.84 -14.96 6.49
N LEU A 292 1.33 -13.78 6.89
CA LEU A 292 2.60 -13.60 7.60
C LEU A 292 2.42 -13.62 9.12
N VAL A 293 1.28 -13.14 9.58
CA VAL A 293 0.87 -13.11 10.98
C VAL A 293 -0.44 -13.89 11.09
N GLN A 294 -0.65 -14.56 12.22
CA GLN A 294 -1.91 -15.20 12.57
C GLN A 294 -2.36 -14.66 13.93
N ALA A 295 -3.64 -14.31 14.02
CA ALA A 295 -4.32 -14.06 15.29
C ALA A 295 -4.75 -15.41 15.88
N ASP A 296 -4.37 -15.66 17.13
CA ASP A 296 -4.82 -16.83 17.86
C ASP A 296 -6.09 -16.48 18.63
N ASP A 297 -7.23 -16.79 18.03
CA ASP A 297 -8.53 -16.48 18.60
C ASP A 297 -8.91 -17.42 19.75
N SER A 298 -8.19 -18.54 19.91
CA SER A 298 -8.47 -19.55 20.95
C SER A 298 -8.20 -19.03 22.37
N ALA A 299 -7.32 -18.03 22.50
CA ALA A 299 -6.94 -17.40 23.77
C ALA A 299 -7.67 -16.08 24.05
N SER A 300 -8.68 -15.71 23.24
CA SER A 300 -9.40 -14.45 23.40
C SER A 300 -10.42 -14.54 24.53
N ILE A 301 -9.97 -14.32 25.77
CA ILE A 301 -10.89 -13.97 26.88
C ILE A 301 -11.49 -12.61 26.52
N ARG A 302 -12.82 -12.45 26.63
CA ARG A 302 -13.54 -11.19 26.33
C ARG A 302 -12.76 -9.97 26.81
N GLY A 303 -12.39 -9.10 25.88
CA GLY A 303 -11.68 -7.83 26.16
C GLY A 303 -10.14 -7.92 26.28
N SER A 304 -9.54 -9.11 26.17
CA SER A 304 -8.08 -9.27 26.25
C SER A 304 -7.35 -9.23 24.89
N GLY A 305 -8.09 -9.14 23.78
CA GLY A 305 -7.55 -9.15 22.42
C GLY A 305 -6.95 -10.50 22.00
N SER A 306 -6.90 -10.77 20.70
CA SER A 306 -6.30 -12.00 20.15
C SER A 306 -4.78 -11.87 20.12
N PRO A 307 -4.01 -12.72 20.80
CA PRO A 307 -2.55 -12.72 20.69
C PRO A 307 -2.10 -12.98 19.25
N LEU A 308 -1.09 -12.26 18.81
CA LEU A 308 -0.53 -12.37 17.46
C LEU A 308 0.73 -13.23 17.48
N SER A 309 0.83 -14.13 16.50
CA SER A 309 2.00 -14.98 16.28
C SER A 309 2.44 -14.94 14.83
N LEU A 310 3.75 -15.07 14.59
CA LEU A 310 4.27 -15.21 13.22
C LEU A 310 3.95 -16.62 12.69
N THR A 311 3.45 -16.69 11.46
CA THR A 311 3.36 -17.97 10.74
C THR A 311 4.76 -18.46 10.35
N GLU A 312 4.90 -19.72 9.93
CA GLU A 312 6.19 -20.21 9.40
C GLU A 312 6.69 -19.39 8.20
N ARG A 313 5.76 -18.90 7.36
CA ARG A 313 6.07 -17.99 6.25
C ARG A 313 6.57 -16.65 6.78
N GLY A 314 5.89 -16.06 7.76
CA GLY A 314 6.30 -14.82 8.41
C GLY A 314 7.69 -14.93 9.06
N LYS A 315 7.97 -16.02 9.79
CA LYS A 315 9.29 -16.28 10.39
C LYS A 315 10.42 -16.36 9.37
N ARG A 316 10.18 -16.98 8.20
CA ARG A 316 11.20 -17.05 7.13
C ARG A 316 11.48 -15.67 6.55
N LEU A 317 10.45 -14.92 6.18
CA LEU A 317 10.60 -13.57 5.63
C LEU A 317 11.26 -12.63 6.64
N HIS A 318 10.87 -12.72 7.91
CA HIS A 318 11.46 -11.93 8.98
C HIS A 318 12.98 -12.18 9.13
N ARG A 319 13.42 -13.45 9.06
CA ARG A 319 14.85 -13.80 9.08
C ARG A 319 15.61 -13.23 7.89
N ILE A 320 15.03 -13.29 6.69
CA ILE A 320 15.64 -12.72 5.47
C ILE A 320 15.79 -11.20 5.62
N ALA A 321 14.73 -10.50 6.02
CA ALA A 321 14.75 -9.04 6.19
C ALA A 321 15.76 -8.57 7.25
N ARG A 322 15.87 -9.31 8.37
CA ARG A 322 16.89 -9.06 9.41
C ARG A 322 18.31 -9.27 8.88
N ALA A 323 18.55 -10.33 8.11
CA ALA A 323 19.85 -10.61 7.52
C ALA A 323 20.26 -9.53 6.50
N GLU A 324 19.33 -9.05 5.69
CA GLU A 324 19.57 -7.94 4.75
C GLU A 324 19.89 -6.63 5.48
N THR A 325 19.12 -6.30 6.52
CA THR A 325 19.34 -5.09 7.31
C THR A 325 20.74 -5.11 7.96
N SER A 326 21.14 -6.25 8.53
CA SER A 326 22.48 -6.43 9.11
C SER A 326 23.60 -6.25 8.06
N ARG A 327 23.42 -6.80 6.85
CA ARG A 327 24.38 -6.62 5.75
C ARG A 327 24.47 -5.16 5.30
N VAL A 328 23.33 -4.46 5.21
CA VAL A 328 23.27 -3.05 4.84
C VAL A 328 23.98 -2.19 5.89
N SER A 329 23.70 -2.40 7.18
CA SER A 329 24.39 -1.71 8.28
C SER A 329 25.90 -1.97 8.26
N ALA A 330 26.33 -3.21 8.00
CA ALA A 330 27.75 -3.54 7.88
C ALA A 330 28.43 -2.85 6.68
N ALA A 331 27.74 -2.78 5.54
CA ALA A 331 28.24 -2.08 4.36
C ALA A 331 28.33 -0.56 4.59
N LEU A 332 27.32 0.04 5.25
CA LEU A 332 27.33 1.44 5.66
C LEU A 332 28.47 1.73 6.63
N GLY A 333 28.71 0.87 7.63
CA GLY A 333 29.81 1.01 8.57
C GLY A 333 31.20 0.92 7.93
N ARG A 334 31.36 0.16 6.84
CA ARG A 334 32.60 0.13 6.06
C ARG A 334 32.80 1.40 5.22
N SER A 335 31.72 1.99 4.72
CA SER A 335 31.78 3.20 3.89
C SER A 335 32.10 4.46 4.70
N SER A 336 31.89 4.45 6.01
CA SER A 336 32.20 5.56 6.91
C SER A 336 33.55 5.42 7.64
N ALA A 337 34.32 4.36 7.36
CA ALA A 337 35.69 4.26 7.85
C ALA A 337 36.56 5.32 7.14
N PRO A 338 37.31 6.15 7.88
CA PRO A 338 38.21 7.13 7.28
C PRO A 338 39.23 6.42 6.40
N PRO A 339 39.59 6.98 5.23
CA PRO A 339 40.62 6.38 4.38
C PRO A 339 41.91 6.22 5.20
N PRO A 340 42.66 5.12 5.02
CA PRO A 340 43.96 4.97 5.67
C PRO A 340 44.82 6.18 5.27
N GLY A 341 45.18 7.00 6.25
CA GLY A 341 46.01 8.18 6.02
C GLY A 341 47.34 7.77 5.37
N PRO A 342 47.93 8.64 4.52
CA PRO A 342 49.24 8.35 3.93
C PRO A 342 50.24 8.15 5.08
N SER A 343 50.73 6.92 5.22
CA SER A 343 51.83 6.62 6.13
C SER A 343 53.02 7.47 5.71
N GLY A 344 53.59 8.19 6.68
CA GLY A 344 54.65 9.16 6.48
C GLY A 344 55.81 8.62 5.65
N ILE A 345 56.21 9.40 4.67
CA ILE A 345 57.54 9.36 4.07
C ILE A 345 58.47 10.03 5.08
N GLY A 346 59.35 9.26 5.71
CA GLY A 346 60.35 9.76 6.64
C GLY A 346 61.25 8.65 7.16
N ASP A 347 62.29 8.29 6.40
CA ASP A 347 63.68 8.64 6.73
C ASP A 347 64.65 7.86 5.83
N GLU A 348 65.37 8.62 5.02
CA GLU A 348 66.49 8.20 4.17
C GLU A 348 67.76 8.16 5.04
N PRO A 349 68.54 7.06 5.07
CA PRO A 349 69.77 7.01 5.87
C PRO A 349 70.94 7.67 5.12
N PRO A 350 71.83 8.42 5.81
CA PRO A 350 72.99 9.00 5.15
C PRO A 350 74.07 7.95 4.88
N ALA A 351 74.65 8.06 3.68
CA ALA A 351 75.81 7.33 3.21
C ALA A 351 76.97 7.40 4.20
N ASN A 352 77.63 6.26 4.44
CA ASN A 352 79.00 6.28 4.94
C ASN A 352 79.92 5.40 4.10
N VAL A 353 81.03 6.03 3.75
CA VAL A 353 82.14 5.59 2.91
C VAL A 353 83.05 4.65 3.71
N THR A 354 83.80 3.77 3.03
CA THR A 354 85.22 3.42 3.28
C THR A 354 85.53 1.90 3.28
N ALA A 355 86.05 1.47 2.13
CA ALA A 355 87.23 0.62 1.91
C ALA A 355 87.24 -0.90 2.23
N PRO A 356 88.08 -1.67 1.47
CA PRO A 356 88.09 -3.12 1.44
C PRO A 356 89.22 -3.73 2.29
N GLY A 357 88.99 -4.92 2.84
CA GLY A 357 89.98 -5.63 3.65
C GLY A 357 89.79 -7.14 3.68
N THR A 358 90.42 -7.82 2.73
CA THR A 358 91.28 -9.01 2.91
C THR A 358 90.80 -10.23 3.72
N ARG A 359 90.76 -11.39 3.02
CA ARG A 359 91.15 -12.76 3.47
C ARG A 359 90.34 -13.36 4.65
N ALA A 360 90.10 -14.66 4.79
CA ALA A 360 90.69 -15.89 4.27
C ALA A 360 89.84 -17.06 4.85
N THR A 361 89.74 -18.19 4.13
CA THR A 361 90.05 -19.55 4.68
C THR A 361 89.07 -20.05 5.78
N VAL A 362 88.42 -21.22 5.75
CA VAL A 362 88.72 -22.52 5.15
C VAL A 362 87.67 -23.54 5.61
N CYS A 363 87.62 -24.67 4.89
CA CYS A 363 87.19 -26.02 5.32
C CYS A 363 85.76 -26.25 5.85
N SER A 364 84.98 -27.04 5.12
CA SER A 364 84.77 -28.50 5.34
C SER A 364 83.57 -28.73 6.27
N ARG A 365 82.65 -29.65 6.02
CA ARG A 365 82.63 -30.83 5.16
C ARG A 365 81.19 -31.21 4.88
#